data_AF-A0A7S0DDB8-F1
#
_entry.id   AF-A0A7S0DDB8-F1
#
_cell.length_a   1.000
_cell.length_b   1.000
_cell.length_c   1.000
_cell.angle_alpha   90.00
_cell.angle_beta   90.00
_cell.angle_gamma   90.00
#
_symmetry.space_group_name_H-M   'P 1'
#
loop_
_entity.id
_entity.type
_entity.pdbx_description
1 polymer ?
#
loop_
_entity_poly.entity_id
_entity_poly.type
_entity_poly.pdbx_seq_one_letter_code
_entity_poly.pdbx_strand_id
1 'polypeptide(L)'
;MGLKLEDVVLYAFILHLYSTNWSYLLMGVITIQTMGFGYIWLKLGECVQTKNRPRRPRVIRRLRRRLSVYNSLPSSYFNPLINETWKISELDRIRISLNAVTIFPVRFLLVLLSVAVAWLFGFLATLGLPNNSHFNSLEDLCKYMGERGEELPEDPEARRKAAYQYIIDRVNRKKVDPESVAKMDEKALCKLGSKILRHICWYHPFPLWRRLILQGVRLGVRMLLFSVGYLWIETVGELSDPKEAPILVSNHVTMIDPAFMTFAALPSPIGAVEHLKIPTLGTMVKAVQAITVDRNSSVSRKEVKDEMVRRTKQHGWPHLLIYPEATCTNGEAVITFKTGAFNPGVPVQLIHVKYSGRINPGWVGAGPSLWHIVFRLMCEPVNYLRVDFGPIYIPNAEERSDSLLYSRRVREQMSKWFNLRLTSHSYDDVRLQGMADKLSAPAENAVIEADAVRNFFGMKLNDIKKYYAKFDDADSDKDGLLSKDDFLRGLGIVDQSPQWGRIFDLLDDDGDGFINFRVYLIGMAFANTNLDNETVLRTVHKIFDSDDDGYLSVEEFTAILHKACPTGVYTPAVVAEIFEKADTDKDGKLTVEEFIKYASENPKLAAEFQLWRRNFSVESNDTKEANTPAKEEKKI
;
A
#
# COMPACT_ATOMS: atom_id res chain seq x y z
N MET A 1 -41.34 -16.57 -20.19
CA MET A 1 -40.10 -17.00 -20.86
C MET A 1 -38.92 -16.52 -20.03
N GLY A 2 -38.24 -17.43 -19.33
CA GLY A 2 -37.14 -17.11 -18.41
C GLY A 2 -35.76 -17.16 -19.08
N LEU A 3 -35.52 -16.26 -20.04
CA LEU A 3 -34.19 -16.10 -20.64
C LEU A 3 -33.39 -15.08 -19.82
N LYS A 4 -32.13 -15.37 -19.51
CA LYS A 4 -31.23 -14.42 -18.84
C LYS A 4 -30.79 -13.36 -19.86
N LEU A 5 -30.48 -12.15 -19.40
CA LEU A 5 -30.05 -11.03 -20.27
C LEU A 5 -28.83 -11.41 -21.14
N GLU A 6 -27.97 -12.26 -20.61
CA GLU A 6 -26.80 -12.83 -21.29
C GLU A 6 -27.21 -13.67 -22.52
N ASP A 7 -28.30 -14.42 -22.42
CA ASP A 7 -28.84 -15.24 -23.51
C ASP A 7 -29.42 -14.35 -24.62
N VAL A 8 -30.03 -13.21 -24.26
CA VAL A 8 -30.60 -12.25 -25.21
C VAL A 8 -29.50 -11.51 -25.98
N VAL A 9 -28.41 -11.13 -25.32
CA VAL A 9 -27.24 -10.50 -25.96
C VAL A 9 -26.55 -11.47 -26.91
N LEU A 10 -26.39 -12.74 -26.50
CA LEU A 10 -25.81 -13.78 -27.35
C LEU A 10 -26.70 -14.09 -28.57
N TYR A 11 -28.02 -14.12 -28.39
CA TYR A 11 -28.97 -14.36 -29.49
C TYR A 11 -28.99 -13.20 -30.50
N ALA A 12 -28.93 -11.96 -30.03
CA ALA A 12 -28.80 -10.78 -30.87
C ALA A 12 -27.46 -10.78 -31.65
N PHE A 13 -26.37 -11.20 -31.01
CA PHE A 13 -25.05 -11.31 -31.64
C PHE A 13 -25.01 -12.41 -32.73
N ILE A 14 -25.67 -13.55 -32.48
CA ILE A 14 -25.77 -14.67 -33.45
C ILE A 14 -26.63 -14.28 -34.66
N LEU A 15 -27.77 -13.60 -34.45
CA LEU A 15 -28.60 -13.07 -35.54
C LEU A 15 -27.85 -12.02 -36.39
N HIS A 16 -26.91 -11.29 -35.77
CA HIS A 16 -26.07 -10.28 -36.42
C HIS A 16 -24.96 -10.84 -37.30
N LEU A 17 -24.35 -11.97 -36.93
CA LEU A 17 -23.30 -12.62 -37.73
C LEU A 17 -23.82 -13.18 -39.06
N TYR A 18 -25.13 -13.39 -39.18
CA TYR A 18 -25.79 -13.85 -40.40
C TYR A 18 -26.28 -12.74 -41.34
N SER A 19 -26.07 -11.47 -40.98
CA SER A 19 -26.53 -10.33 -41.78
C SER A 19 -25.41 -9.74 -42.65
N THR A 20 -25.59 -9.76 -43.97
CA THR A 20 -24.66 -9.19 -44.96
C THR A 20 -24.89 -7.71 -45.25
N ASN A 21 -25.84 -7.05 -44.57
CA ASN A 21 -26.24 -5.67 -44.87
C ASN A 21 -25.68 -4.67 -43.85
N TRP A 22 -24.94 -3.67 -44.33
CA TRP A 22 -24.30 -2.61 -43.53
C TRP A 22 -25.27 -1.82 -42.65
N SER A 23 -26.54 -1.70 -43.05
CA SER A 23 -27.58 -1.04 -42.26
C SER A 23 -27.93 -1.80 -40.97
N TYR A 24 -27.93 -3.13 -41.00
CA TYR A 24 -28.13 -3.95 -39.80
C TYR A 24 -26.90 -3.92 -38.89
N LEU A 25 -25.70 -3.77 -39.44
CA LEU A 25 -24.48 -3.59 -38.67
C LEU A 25 -24.51 -2.27 -37.88
N LEU A 26 -24.92 -1.17 -38.54
CA LEU A 26 -25.12 0.13 -37.90
C LEU A 26 -26.22 0.09 -36.82
N MET A 27 -27.37 -0.55 -37.10
CA MET A 27 -28.45 -0.73 -36.13
C MET A 27 -28.03 -1.64 -34.95
N GLY A 28 -27.16 -2.62 -35.18
CA GLY A 28 -26.55 -3.45 -34.14
C GLY A 28 -25.65 -2.65 -33.21
N VAL A 29 -24.79 -1.82 -33.79
CA VAL A 29 -23.95 -0.90 -33.02
C VAL A 29 -24.80 0.04 -32.19
N ILE A 30 -25.87 0.63 -32.76
CA ILE A 30 -26.80 1.51 -32.04
C ILE A 30 -27.56 0.73 -30.94
N THR A 31 -27.94 -0.52 -31.18
CA THR A 31 -28.66 -1.35 -30.19
C THR A 31 -27.74 -1.78 -29.04
N ILE A 32 -26.51 -2.17 -29.34
CA ILE A 32 -25.48 -2.47 -28.32
C ILE A 32 -25.11 -1.20 -27.54
N GLN A 33 -25.01 -0.05 -28.22
CA GLN A 33 -24.78 1.25 -27.59
C GLN A 33 -25.94 1.63 -26.65
N THR A 34 -27.19 1.45 -27.06
CA THR A 34 -28.36 1.80 -26.24
C THR A 34 -28.58 0.82 -25.08
N MET A 35 -28.37 -0.48 -25.28
CA MET A 35 -28.40 -1.49 -24.20
C MET A 35 -27.21 -1.31 -23.23
N GLY A 36 -26.02 -0.98 -23.75
CA GLY A 36 -24.83 -0.63 -22.97
C GLY A 36 -25.05 0.63 -22.14
N PHE A 37 -25.67 1.67 -22.72
CA PHE A 37 -26.07 2.88 -22.01
C PHE A 37 -27.02 2.55 -20.84
N GLY A 38 -28.04 1.74 -21.08
CA GLY A 38 -28.98 1.29 -20.04
C GLY A 38 -28.30 0.48 -18.93
N TYR A 39 -27.42 -0.45 -19.28
CA TYR A 39 -26.67 -1.27 -18.32
C TYR A 39 -25.69 -0.45 -17.48
N ILE A 40 -24.93 0.46 -18.12
CA ILE A 40 -23.97 1.35 -17.45
C ILE A 40 -24.71 2.31 -16.52
N TRP A 41 -25.85 2.86 -16.95
CA TRP A 41 -26.71 3.70 -16.11
C TRP A 41 -27.21 2.95 -14.87
N LEU A 42 -27.65 1.69 -15.05
CA LEU A 42 -28.07 0.81 -13.94
C LEU A 42 -26.90 0.46 -13.00
N LYS A 43 -25.71 0.13 -13.52
CA LYS A 43 -24.53 -0.20 -12.71
C LYS A 43 -23.93 1.01 -11.97
N LEU A 44 -23.93 2.18 -12.60
CA LEU A 44 -23.60 3.44 -11.92
C LEU A 44 -24.66 3.80 -10.85
N GLY A 45 -25.90 3.33 -10.99
CA GLY A 45 -26.96 3.43 -9.99
C GLY A 45 -26.74 2.51 -8.78
N GLU A 46 -26.34 1.25 -9.00
CA GLU A 46 -26.06 0.28 -7.93
C GLU A 46 -24.90 0.72 -7.02
N CYS A 47 -23.90 1.43 -7.55
CA CYS A 47 -22.76 1.95 -6.77
C CYS A 47 -23.18 3.00 -5.71
N VAL A 48 -24.43 3.47 -5.74
CA VAL A 48 -25.01 4.38 -4.73
C VAL A 48 -25.83 3.63 -3.67
N GLN A 49 -26.16 2.34 -3.86
CA GLN A 49 -27.12 1.64 -3.00
C GLN A 49 -26.69 0.30 -2.37
N THR A 50 -25.47 -0.20 -2.55
CA THR A 50 -25.10 -1.53 -1.99
C THR A 50 -23.81 -1.56 -1.16
N LYS A 51 -23.88 -0.94 0.02
CA LYS A 51 -23.67 -1.67 1.29
C LYS A 51 -24.74 -1.15 2.25
N ASN A 52 -25.53 -2.05 2.82
CA ASN A 52 -26.67 -1.76 3.70
C ASN A 52 -26.37 -0.60 4.65
N ARG A 53 -26.96 0.58 4.40
CA ARG A 53 -27.06 1.59 5.45
C ARG A 53 -28.23 1.19 6.35
N PRO A 54 -28.03 0.90 7.65
CA PRO A 54 -29.15 0.90 8.58
C PRO A 54 -29.87 2.25 8.49
N ARG A 55 -31.20 2.25 8.60
CA ARG A 55 -32.02 3.46 8.53
C ARG A 55 -31.56 4.43 9.62
N ARG A 56 -30.86 5.50 9.22
CA ARG A 56 -30.42 6.57 10.12
C ARG A 56 -31.62 7.19 10.86
N PRO A 57 -31.59 7.31 12.20
CA PRO A 57 -32.63 8.02 12.95
C PRO A 57 -32.74 9.49 12.52
N ARG A 58 -33.97 10.01 12.51
CA ARG A 58 -34.31 11.40 12.09
C ARG A 58 -33.56 12.52 12.84
N VAL A 59 -32.87 12.19 13.94
CA VAL A 59 -32.18 13.13 14.84
C VAL A 59 -30.94 13.79 14.18
N ILE A 60 -30.24 13.08 13.27
CA ILE A 60 -29.01 13.56 12.61
C ILE A 60 -29.24 14.81 11.74
N ARG A 61 -30.49 15.06 11.30
CA ARG A 61 -30.78 16.21 10.43
C ARG A 61 -30.74 17.56 11.16
N ARG A 62 -30.85 17.58 12.50
CA ARG A 62 -30.68 18.79 13.32
C ARG A 62 -29.22 19.08 13.69
N LEU A 63 -28.36 18.06 13.72
CA LEU A 63 -26.91 18.20 13.96
C LEU A 63 -26.18 18.93 12.81
N ARG A 64 -26.67 18.79 11.58
CA ARG A 64 -26.05 19.44 10.41
C ARG A 64 -26.14 20.98 10.40
N ARG A 65 -27.00 21.60 11.24
CA ARG A 65 -27.15 23.07 11.31
C ARG A 65 -26.40 23.73 12.47
N ARG A 66 -25.75 22.97 13.36
CA ARG A 66 -24.87 23.51 14.42
C ARG A 66 -23.37 23.24 14.20
N LEU A 67 -23.00 22.64 13.06
CA LEU A 67 -21.61 22.46 12.61
C LEU A 67 -21.01 23.74 11.99
N SER A 68 -21.38 24.95 12.44
CA SER A 68 -20.83 26.18 11.86
C SER A 68 -19.48 26.62 12.45
N VAL A 69 -18.99 25.95 13.51
CA VAL A 69 -17.69 26.23 14.13
C VAL A 69 -16.58 25.30 13.59
N TYR A 70 -16.94 24.17 12.98
CA TYR A 70 -16.00 23.26 12.31
C TYR A 70 -15.53 23.77 10.93
N ASN A 71 -16.11 24.85 10.41
CA ASN A 71 -15.66 25.48 9.17
C ASN A 71 -14.56 26.55 9.40
N SER A 72 -14.15 26.79 10.65
CA SER A 72 -13.10 27.78 10.99
C SER A 72 -11.76 27.17 11.42
N LEU A 73 -11.62 25.84 11.37
CA LEU A 73 -10.35 25.11 11.55
C LEU A 73 -10.11 24.25 10.30
N PRO A 74 -8.86 24.00 9.88
CA PRO A 74 -8.60 23.27 8.64
C PRO A 74 -9.26 21.89 8.72
N SER A 75 -10.28 21.68 7.88
CA SER A 75 -10.87 20.39 7.67
C SER A 75 -9.80 19.39 7.23
N SER A 76 -9.89 18.14 7.70
CA SER A 76 -9.27 16.92 7.17
C SER A 76 -8.01 16.41 7.89
N TYR A 77 -8.19 15.33 8.65
CA TYR A 77 -7.23 14.23 8.64
C TYR A 77 -6.99 13.84 7.17
N PHE A 78 -5.83 14.22 6.62
CA PHE A 78 -5.51 13.99 5.23
C PHE A 78 -5.03 12.54 5.03
N ASN A 79 -5.80 11.75 4.29
CA ASN A 79 -5.50 10.34 4.04
C ASN A 79 -5.12 10.09 2.56
N PRO A 80 -3.84 9.81 2.24
CA PRO A 80 -3.40 9.58 0.86
C PRO A 80 -3.88 8.26 0.26
N LEU A 81 -4.51 7.39 1.06
CA LEU A 81 -5.10 6.12 0.66
C LEU A 81 -6.61 6.23 0.39
N ILE A 82 -7.15 7.44 0.40
CA ILE A 82 -8.53 7.76 0.03
C ILE A 82 -8.50 8.72 -1.15
N ASN A 83 -9.41 8.50 -2.09
CA ASN A 83 -9.58 9.35 -3.24
C ASN A 83 -11.08 9.71 -3.35
N GLU A 84 -11.44 10.90 -2.88
CA GLU A 84 -12.84 11.32 -2.85
C GLU A 84 -13.41 11.67 -4.23
N THR A 85 -12.55 11.87 -5.24
CA THR A 85 -12.96 12.24 -6.59
C THR A 85 -13.79 11.15 -7.31
N TRP A 86 -13.92 9.96 -6.71
CA TRP A 86 -14.82 8.93 -7.21
C TRP A 86 -16.31 9.25 -7.02
N LYS A 87 -16.66 10.17 -6.12
CA LYS A 87 -18.02 10.68 -5.91
C LYS A 87 -18.43 11.50 -7.13
N ILE A 88 -19.13 10.87 -8.07
CA ILE A 88 -19.58 11.50 -9.32
C ILE A 88 -20.79 12.40 -9.08
N SER A 89 -20.75 13.60 -9.67
CA SER A 89 -21.94 14.44 -9.75
C SER A 89 -22.94 13.87 -10.77
N GLU A 90 -24.21 14.29 -10.70
CA GLU A 90 -25.21 13.89 -11.70
C GLU A 90 -24.83 14.37 -13.12
N LEU A 91 -24.16 15.53 -13.24
CA LEU A 91 -23.64 16.00 -14.52
C LEU A 91 -22.52 15.10 -15.06
N ASP A 92 -21.64 14.61 -14.18
CA ASP A 92 -20.58 13.68 -14.59
C ASP A 92 -21.16 12.32 -14.97
N ARG A 93 -22.22 11.85 -14.30
CA ARG A 93 -22.97 10.65 -14.68
C ARG A 93 -23.50 10.76 -16.11
N ILE A 94 -24.20 11.86 -16.43
CA ILE A 94 -24.73 12.11 -17.78
C ILE A 94 -23.61 12.12 -18.82
N ARG A 95 -22.50 12.81 -18.54
CA ARG A 95 -21.35 12.90 -19.45
C ARG A 95 -20.67 11.55 -19.67
N ILE A 96 -20.40 10.81 -18.60
CA ILE A 96 -19.80 9.47 -18.68
C ILE A 96 -20.72 8.56 -19.49
N SER A 97 -22.03 8.60 -19.26
CA SER A 97 -22.98 7.79 -20.03
C SER A 97 -23.01 8.17 -21.51
N LEU A 98 -22.95 9.46 -21.86
CA LEU A 98 -22.85 9.90 -23.25
C LEU A 98 -21.52 9.46 -23.89
N ASN A 99 -20.40 9.61 -23.19
CA ASN A 99 -19.08 9.26 -23.71
C ASN A 99 -18.85 7.75 -23.78
N ALA A 100 -19.56 6.98 -22.97
CA ALA A 100 -19.55 5.52 -23.01
C ALA A 100 -20.11 4.95 -24.31
N VAL A 101 -21.03 5.67 -24.99
CA VAL A 101 -21.58 5.27 -26.29
C VAL A 101 -20.88 5.91 -27.48
N THR A 102 -20.26 7.07 -27.29
CA THR A 102 -19.58 7.81 -28.38
C THR A 102 -18.09 7.52 -28.45
N ILE A 103 -17.33 7.92 -27.42
CA ILE A 103 -15.85 7.93 -27.42
C ILE A 103 -15.29 6.56 -27.01
N PHE A 104 -15.89 5.92 -26.01
CA PHE A 104 -15.38 4.69 -25.42
C PHE A 104 -15.22 3.54 -26.43
N PRO A 105 -16.17 3.23 -27.34
CA PRO A 105 -16.02 2.11 -28.27
C PRO A 105 -14.83 2.28 -29.21
N VAL A 106 -14.61 3.50 -29.70
CA VAL A 106 -13.47 3.83 -30.56
C VAL A 106 -12.16 3.66 -29.79
N ARG A 107 -12.08 4.23 -28.58
CA ARG A 107 -10.89 4.11 -27.73
C ARG A 107 -10.62 2.68 -27.31
N PHE A 108 -11.64 1.87 -27.07
CA PHE A 108 -11.47 0.46 -26.72
C PHE A 108 -10.79 -0.31 -27.84
N LEU A 109 -11.22 -0.11 -29.09
CA LEU A 109 -10.54 -0.68 -30.26
C LEU A 109 -9.10 -0.19 -30.39
N LEU A 110 -8.86 1.11 -30.17
CA LEU A 110 -7.50 1.67 -30.19
C LEU A 110 -6.63 1.10 -29.06
N VAL A 111 -7.17 0.88 -27.86
CA VAL A 111 -6.45 0.24 -26.75
C VAL A 111 -6.08 -1.19 -27.11
N LEU A 112 -7.01 -1.97 -27.68
CA LEU A 112 -6.72 -3.35 -28.10
C LEU A 112 -5.61 -3.39 -29.16
N LEU A 113 -5.65 -2.48 -30.14
CA LEU A 113 -4.60 -2.35 -31.14
C LEU A 113 -3.25 -1.98 -30.50
N SER A 114 -3.23 -0.97 -29.62
CA SER A 114 -2.00 -0.54 -28.93
C SER A 114 -1.38 -1.65 -28.09
N VAL A 115 -2.21 -2.43 -27.38
CA VAL A 115 -1.76 -3.60 -26.61
C VAL A 115 -1.23 -4.69 -27.54
N ALA A 116 -1.87 -4.95 -28.68
CA ALA A 116 -1.38 -5.92 -29.66
C ALA A 116 -0.03 -5.52 -30.27
N VAL A 117 0.16 -4.23 -30.58
CA VAL A 117 1.44 -3.68 -31.06
C VAL A 117 2.52 -3.84 -30.00
N ALA A 118 2.28 -3.36 -28.77
CA ALA A 118 3.24 -3.51 -27.68
C ALA A 118 3.56 -4.98 -27.43
N TRP A 119 2.55 -5.85 -27.41
CA TRP A 119 2.69 -7.29 -27.25
C TRP A 119 3.56 -7.93 -28.33
N LEU A 120 3.30 -7.63 -29.60
CA LEU A 120 4.06 -8.16 -30.73
C LEU A 120 5.55 -7.85 -30.58
N PHE A 121 5.91 -6.59 -30.32
CA PHE A 121 7.31 -6.21 -30.18
C PHE A 121 7.96 -6.78 -28.92
N GLY A 122 7.25 -6.84 -27.79
CA GLY A 122 7.82 -7.48 -26.60
C GLY A 122 7.94 -9.00 -26.75
N PHE A 123 7.05 -9.64 -27.52
CA PHE A 123 7.18 -11.03 -27.91
C PHE A 123 8.41 -11.24 -28.79
N LEU A 124 8.59 -10.45 -29.85
CA LEU A 124 9.78 -10.48 -30.70
C LEU A 124 11.06 -10.24 -29.90
N ALA A 125 11.05 -9.30 -28.97
CA ALA A 125 12.19 -9.01 -28.09
C ALA A 125 12.48 -10.14 -27.10
N THR A 126 11.54 -11.05 -26.87
CA THR A 126 11.70 -12.22 -25.98
C THR A 126 11.82 -13.54 -26.73
N LEU A 127 11.66 -13.55 -28.06
CA LEU A 127 11.82 -14.75 -28.89
C LEU A 127 13.20 -15.40 -28.70
N GLY A 128 13.21 -16.73 -28.66
CA GLY A 128 14.42 -17.53 -28.45
C GLY A 128 15.02 -17.42 -27.04
N LEU A 129 14.43 -16.63 -26.14
CA LEU A 129 14.77 -16.70 -24.74
C LEU A 129 13.97 -17.86 -24.10
N PRO A 130 14.58 -18.63 -23.17
CA PRO A 130 13.87 -19.66 -22.43
C PRO A 130 12.53 -19.15 -21.85
N ASN A 131 11.48 -19.95 -21.90
CA ASN A 131 10.18 -19.49 -21.38
C ASN A 131 10.21 -19.54 -19.84
N ASN A 132 10.56 -18.38 -19.26
CA ASN A 132 10.86 -18.14 -17.84
C ASN A 132 12.15 -18.81 -17.37
N SER A 133 12.77 -18.22 -16.35
CA SER A 133 13.41 -18.78 -15.15
C SER A 133 13.37 -20.30 -14.90
N HIS A 134 13.37 -21.11 -15.94
CA HIS A 134 13.30 -22.55 -15.97
C HIS A 134 14.65 -23.04 -16.41
N PHE A 135 15.43 -23.53 -15.46
CA PHE A 135 16.64 -24.29 -15.77
C PHE A 135 16.15 -25.57 -16.43
N ASN A 136 16.60 -25.83 -17.65
CA ASN A 136 16.27 -27.06 -18.36
C ASN A 136 17.35 -28.12 -18.14
N SER A 137 18.55 -27.70 -17.74
CA SER A 137 19.67 -28.54 -17.36
C SER A 137 20.36 -28.02 -16.10
N LEU A 138 21.16 -28.90 -15.48
CA LEU A 138 22.06 -28.53 -14.39
C LEU A 138 23.08 -27.48 -14.84
N GLU A 139 23.47 -27.51 -16.11
CA GLU A 139 24.41 -26.56 -16.70
C GLU A 139 23.84 -25.14 -16.73
N ASP A 140 22.55 -24.96 -17.04
CA ASP A 140 21.88 -23.67 -16.97
C ASP A 140 21.94 -23.10 -15.55
N LEU A 141 21.73 -23.95 -14.55
CA LEU A 141 21.77 -23.58 -13.13
C LEU A 141 23.19 -23.24 -12.68
N CYS A 142 24.18 -24.05 -13.07
CA CYS A 142 25.59 -23.80 -12.75
C CYS A 142 26.07 -22.50 -13.39
N LYS A 143 25.75 -22.27 -14.67
CA LYS A 143 26.07 -21.01 -15.35
C LYS A 143 25.52 -19.81 -14.57
N TYR A 144 24.27 -19.91 -14.13
CA TYR A 144 23.66 -18.88 -13.28
C TYR A 144 24.39 -18.68 -11.95
N MET A 145 24.81 -19.76 -11.28
CA MET A 145 25.59 -19.70 -10.04
C MET A 145 26.94 -18.99 -10.25
N GLY A 146 27.68 -19.37 -11.30
CA GLY A 146 28.96 -18.76 -11.63
C GLY A 146 28.84 -17.26 -11.93
N GLU A 147 27.77 -16.84 -12.61
CA GLU A 147 27.47 -15.43 -12.85
C GLU A 147 27.17 -14.62 -11.57
N ARG A 148 26.85 -15.30 -10.46
CA ARG A 148 26.71 -14.68 -9.12
C ARG A 148 28.00 -14.72 -8.30
N GLY A 149 29.10 -15.16 -8.88
CA GLY A 149 30.39 -15.27 -8.20
C GLY A 149 30.46 -16.48 -7.27
N GLU A 150 29.57 -17.46 -7.43
CA GLU A 150 29.73 -18.75 -6.76
C GLU A 150 30.87 -19.52 -7.43
N GLU A 151 31.83 -19.99 -6.65
CA GLU A 151 32.90 -20.84 -7.17
C GLU A 151 32.34 -22.21 -7.56
N LEU A 152 32.49 -22.56 -8.84
CA LEU A 152 32.02 -23.82 -9.39
C LEU A 152 33.18 -24.81 -9.49
N PRO A 153 33.10 -25.98 -8.84
CA PRO A 153 34.09 -27.03 -9.02
C PRO A 153 34.25 -27.45 -10.48
N GLU A 154 35.47 -27.81 -10.89
CA GLU A 154 35.73 -28.39 -12.22
C GLU A 154 35.14 -29.79 -12.35
N ASP A 155 35.18 -30.57 -11.26
CA ASP A 155 34.62 -31.92 -11.19
C ASP A 155 33.08 -31.92 -11.35
N PRO A 156 32.51 -32.71 -12.28
CA PRO A 156 31.06 -32.74 -12.53
C PRO A 156 30.21 -33.14 -11.32
N GLU A 157 30.70 -34.06 -10.49
CA GLU A 157 29.96 -34.54 -9.32
C GLU A 157 29.97 -33.52 -8.18
N ALA A 158 31.12 -32.89 -7.94
CA ALA A 158 31.27 -31.76 -7.02
C ALA A 158 30.47 -30.54 -7.49
N ARG A 159 30.44 -30.24 -8.79
CA ARG A 159 29.64 -29.16 -9.38
C ARG A 159 28.14 -29.42 -9.20
N ARG A 160 27.72 -30.67 -9.42
CA ARG A 160 26.36 -31.11 -9.14
C ARG A 160 26.01 -30.94 -7.67
N LYS A 161 26.89 -31.36 -6.76
CA LYS A 161 26.71 -31.18 -5.31
C LYS A 161 26.64 -29.71 -4.90
N ALA A 162 27.45 -28.84 -5.52
CA ALA A 162 27.39 -27.39 -5.32
C ALA A 162 26.05 -26.82 -5.77
N ALA A 163 25.50 -27.26 -6.90
CA ALA A 163 24.18 -26.82 -7.36
C ALA A 163 23.04 -27.32 -6.45
N TYR A 164 23.14 -28.54 -5.91
CA TYR A 164 22.23 -29.02 -4.87
C TYR A 164 22.31 -28.16 -3.61
N GLN A 165 23.53 -27.90 -3.11
CA GLN A 165 23.74 -27.07 -1.92
C GLN A 165 23.21 -25.65 -2.12
N TYR A 166 23.46 -25.06 -3.28
CA TYR A 166 22.97 -23.74 -3.69
C TYR A 166 21.44 -23.65 -3.62
N ILE A 167 20.74 -24.70 -4.06
CA ILE A 167 19.29 -24.80 -3.95
C ILE A 167 18.86 -25.03 -2.50
N ILE A 168 19.49 -25.95 -1.76
CA ILE A 168 19.16 -26.24 -0.35
C ILE A 168 19.29 -24.97 0.51
N ASP A 169 20.38 -24.21 0.36
CA ASP A 169 20.61 -22.98 1.12
C ASP A 169 19.52 -21.93 0.88
N ARG A 170 18.96 -21.91 -0.34
CA ARG A 170 17.85 -21.02 -0.72
C ARG A 170 16.47 -21.60 -0.39
N VAL A 171 16.37 -22.92 -0.27
CA VAL A 171 15.15 -23.66 0.07
C VAL A 171 14.91 -23.74 1.58
N ASN A 172 15.96 -23.66 2.42
CA ASN A 172 15.96 -23.82 3.88
C ASN A 172 15.00 -22.90 4.68
N ARG A 173 14.13 -22.11 4.04
CA ARG A 173 13.04 -21.34 4.66
C ARG A 173 11.63 -21.72 4.16
N LYS A 174 11.51 -22.68 3.25
CA LYS A 174 10.27 -23.39 2.91
C LYS A 174 10.40 -24.81 3.43
N LYS A 175 9.29 -25.40 3.90
CA LYS A 175 9.15 -26.75 4.47
C LYS A 175 9.55 -27.90 3.50
N VAL A 176 10.76 -27.88 2.94
CA VAL A 176 11.28 -28.92 2.06
C VAL A 176 12.51 -29.48 2.76
N ASP A 177 12.43 -30.77 3.06
CA ASP A 177 13.45 -31.50 3.81
C ASP A 177 14.77 -31.61 3.00
N PRO A 178 15.94 -31.24 3.55
CA PRO A 178 17.22 -31.33 2.85
C PRO A 178 17.55 -32.73 2.31
N GLU A 179 17.15 -33.79 3.02
CA GLU A 179 17.35 -35.16 2.53
C GLU A 179 16.49 -35.46 1.29
N SER A 180 15.29 -34.87 1.21
CA SER A 180 14.43 -34.97 0.03
C SER A 180 15.04 -34.30 -1.20
N VAL A 181 15.78 -33.20 -1.03
CA VAL A 181 16.47 -32.48 -2.14
C VAL A 181 17.70 -33.25 -2.61
N ALA A 182 18.47 -33.83 -1.68
CA ALA A 182 19.62 -34.67 -2.01
C ALA A 182 19.27 -35.91 -2.85
N LYS A 183 18.02 -36.40 -2.73
CA LYS A 183 17.48 -37.53 -3.49
C LYS A 183 16.82 -37.12 -4.83
N MET A 184 16.71 -35.83 -5.14
CA MET A 184 16.08 -35.37 -6.38
C MET A 184 16.93 -35.71 -7.60
N ASP A 185 16.30 -36.15 -8.68
CA ASP A 185 16.94 -36.21 -9.98
C ASP A 185 17.25 -34.80 -10.52
N GLU A 186 18.06 -34.73 -11.59
CA GLU A 186 18.46 -33.45 -12.20
C GLU A 186 17.25 -32.61 -12.64
N LYS A 187 16.23 -33.24 -13.20
CA LYS A 187 15.04 -32.56 -13.71
C LYS A 187 14.22 -31.93 -12.58
N ALA A 188 14.06 -32.64 -11.48
CA ALA A 188 13.42 -32.17 -10.27
C ALA A 188 14.21 -31.04 -9.61
N LEU A 189 15.54 -31.16 -9.57
CA LEU A 189 16.43 -30.11 -9.06
C LEU A 189 16.32 -28.83 -9.90
N CYS A 190 16.41 -28.95 -11.22
CA CYS A 190 16.27 -27.84 -12.15
C CYS A 190 14.89 -27.17 -12.00
N LYS A 191 13.82 -27.95 -11.90
CA LYS A 191 12.46 -27.45 -11.65
C LYS A 191 12.34 -26.72 -10.30
N LEU A 192 13.03 -27.20 -9.26
CA LEU A 192 13.06 -26.55 -7.94
C LEU A 192 13.85 -25.24 -7.99
N GLY A 193 15.04 -25.23 -8.58
CA GLY A 193 15.83 -24.02 -8.84
C GLY A 193 15.01 -22.98 -9.61
N SER A 194 14.28 -23.45 -10.62
CA SER A 194 13.41 -22.62 -11.45
C SER A 194 12.30 -21.95 -10.64
N LYS A 195 11.72 -22.70 -9.71
CA LYS A 195 10.64 -22.24 -8.83
C LYS A 195 11.14 -21.19 -7.84
N ILE A 196 12.38 -21.31 -7.35
CA ILE A 196 13.01 -20.35 -6.44
C ILE A 196 13.28 -19.05 -7.20
N LEU A 197 13.85 -19.16 -8.40
CA LEU A 197 14.40 -18.04 -9.17
C LEU A 197 13.43 -17.49 -10.21
N ARG A 198 12.16 -17.91 -10.14
CA ARG A 198 11.07 -17.44 -11.00
C ARG A 198 10.85 -15.93 -11.05
N HIS A 199 11.48 -15.26 -10.10
CA HIS A 199 11.26 -13.87 -9.85
C HIS A 199 12.29 -12.98 -10.56
N ILE A 200 13.37 -13.55 -11.16
CA ILE A 200 14.36 -12.80 -11.94
C ILE A 200 14.14 -13.04 -13.44
N CYS A 201 13.88 -11.97 -14.19
CA CYS A 201 13.81 -12.03 -15.66
C CYS A 201 15.19 -11.69 -16.25
N TRP A 202 15.95 -12.72 -16.62
CA TRP A 202 17.25 -12.65 -17.33
C TRP A 202 18.41 -12.02 -16.54
N TYR A 203 19.61 -12.56 -16.72
CA TYR A 203 20.81 -12.18 -15.96
C TYR A 203 21.77 -11.24 -16.68
N HIS A 204 21.54 -10.99 -17.98
CA HIS A 204 22.32 -10.09 -18.81
C HIS A 204 21.42 -9.01 -19.43
N PRO A 205 21.93 -7.78 -19.63
CA PRO A 205 21.19 -6.76 -20.36
C PRO A 205 20.98 -7.20 -21.81
N PHE A 206 19.85 -6.81 -22.39
CA PHE A 206 19.55 -7.17 -23.76
C PHE A 206 20.58 -6.63 -24.77
N PRO A 207 21.02 -7.46 -25.75
CA PRO A 207 21.88 -7.00 -26.83
C PRO A 207 21.18 -5.92 -27.67
N LEU A 208 21.97 -5.18 -28.46
CA LEU A 208 21.48 -4.01 -29.21
C LEU A 208 20.25 -4.31 -30.07
N TRP A 209 20.23 -5.44 -30.79
CA TRP A 209 19.11 -5.78 -31.68
C TRP A 209 17.78 -5.97 -30.92
N ARG A 210 17.80 -6.58 -29.71
CA ARG A 210 16.60 -6.68 -28.87
C ARG A 210 16.18 -5.31 -28.34
N ARG A 211 17.14 -4.46 -27.95
CA ARG A 211 16.87 -3.07 -27.53
C ARG A 211 16.26 -2.21 -28.63
N LEU A 212 16.64 -2.45 -29.89
CA LEU A 212 16.01 -1.80 -31.05
C LEU A 212 14.56 -2.28 -31.24
N ILE A 213 14.29 -3.59 -31.10
CA ILE A 213 12.92 -4.13 -31.16
C ILE A 213 12.04 -3.53 -30.04
N LEU A 214 12.58 -3.32 -28.85
CA LEU A 214 11.85 -2.71 -27.74
C LEU A 214 11.38 -1.27 -28.02
N GLN A 215 11.93 -0.56 -29.01
CA GLN A 215 11.37 0.73 -29.44
C GLN A 215 9.94 0.59 -30.00
N GLY A 216 9.60 -0.57 -30.56
CA GLY A 216 8.21 -0.87 -30.93
C GLY A 216 7.28 -1.06 -29.73
N VAL A 217 7.80 -1.56 -28.60
CA VAL A 217 7.05 -1.55 -27.31
C VAL A 217 6.81 -0.12 -26.85
N ARG A 218 7.85 0.73 -26.93
CA ARG A 218 7.75 2.16 -26.60
C ARG A 218 6.65 2.86 -27.42
N LEU A 219 6.60 2.58 -28.73
CA LEU A 219 5.53 3.07 -29.61
C LEU A 219 4.16 2.54 -29.20
N GLY A 220 4.00 1.23 -29.01
CA GLY A 220 2.73 0.62 -28.62
C GLY A 220 2.19 1.17 -27.29
N VAL A 221 3.08 1.42 -26.32
CA VAL A 221 2.70 2.03 -25.04
C VAL A 221 2.36 3.52 -25.19
N ARG A 222 3.05 4.27 -26.06
CA ARG A 222 2.66 5.65 -26.38
C ARG A 222 1.27 5.73 -27.03
N MET A 223 0.99 4.79 -27.95
CA MET A 223 -0.33 4.63 -28.55
C MET A 223 -1.36 4.27 -27.48
N LEU A 224 -1.03 3.39 -26.52
CA LEU A 224 -1.92 3.06 -25.40
C LEU A 224 -2.28 4.30 -24.57
N LEU A 225 -1.29 5.11 -24.18
CA LEU A 225 -1.53 6.36 -23.43
C LEU A 225 -2.43 7.32 -24.22
N PHE A 226 -2.18 7.45 -25.53
CA PHE A 226 -3.02 8.24 -26.43
C PHE A 226 -4.47 7.71 -26.46
N SER A 227 -4.66 6.40 -26.60
CA SER A 227 -5.98 5.74 -26.64
C SER A 227 -6.77 5.92 -25.35
N VAL A 228 -6.10 6.06 -24.21
CA VAL A 228 -6.74 6.34 -22.91
C VAL A 228 -6.97 7.85 -22.69
N GLY A 229 -6.60 8.72 -23.63
CA GLY A 229 -6.89 10.15 -23.61
C GLY A 229 -5.75 11.05 -23.13
N TYR A 230 -4.56 10.51 -22.86
CA TYR A 230 -3.35 11.29 -22.60
C TYR A 230 -2.72 11.73 -23.93
N LEU A 231 -3.34 12.75 -24.53
CA LEU A 231 -2.94 13.28 -25.83
C LEU A 231 -1.59 14.00 -25.72
N TRP A 232 -1.49 14.88 -24.73
CA TRP A 232 -0.30 15.63 -24.38
C TRP A 232 0.16 15.24 -22.97
N ILE A 233 1.46 15.04 -22.81
CA ILE A 233 2.08 14.72 -21.53
C ILE A 233 3.14 15.78 -21.28
N GLU A 234 2.93 16.58 -20.25
CA GLU A 234 3.88 17.61 -19.84
C GLU A 234 5.04 16.95 -19.11
N THR A 235 6.27 17.18 -19.57
CA THR A 235 7.48 16.72 -18.88
C THR A 235 8.31 17.92 -18.46
N VAL A 236 8.72 17.96 -17.20
CA VAL A 236 9.60 19.00 -16.66
C VAL A 236 10.90 18.36 -16.20
N GLY A 237 12.03 19.01 -16.49
CA GLY A 237 13.35 18.42 -16.25
C GLY A 237 13.72 17.35 -17.29
N GLU A 238 14.87 16.72 -17.07
CA GLU A 238 15.43 15.73 -17.99
C GLU A 238 15.64 14.38 -17.29
N LEU A 239 15.38 13.30 -18.01
CA LEU A 239 15.68 11.95 -17.55
C LEU A 239 17.21 11.76 -17.55
N SER A 240 17.76 11.32 -16.42
CA SER A 240 19.19 11.03 -16.26
C SER A 240 19.66 9.82 -17.07
N ASP A 241 20.97 9.68 -17.26
CA ASP A 241 21.56 8.46 -17.81
C ASP A 241 21.67 7.37 -16.72
N PRO A 242 21.43 6.07 -17.04
CA PRO A 242 21.55 4.99 -16.07
C PRO A 242 22.93 4.90 -15.38
N LYS A 243 23.99 5.47 -15.96
CA LYS A 243 25.32 5.53 -15.35
C LYS A 243 25.41 6.54 -14.21
N GLU A 244 24.62 7.61 -14.27
CA GLU A 244 24.62 8.68 -13.27
C GLU A 244 23.66 8.35 -12.12
N ALA A 245 22.44 7.89 -12.45
CA ALA A 245 21.44 7.45 -11.50
C ALA A 245 20.81 6.12 -11.94
N PRO A 246 21.38 4.97 -11.55
CA PRO A 246 20.88 3.65 -11.98
C PRO A 246 19.44 3.33 -11.58
N ILE A 247 18.87 4.06 -10.63
CA ILE A 247 17.55 3.82 -10.06
C ILE A 247 16.66 5.06 -10.21
N LEU A 248 15.48 4.87 -10.79
CA LEU A 248 14.40 5.86 -10.83
C LEU A 248 13.41 5.58 -9.69
N VAL A 249 13.17 6.59 -8.87
CA VAL A 249 12.25 6.54 -7.74
C VAL A 249 11.05 7.42 -8.06
N SER A 250 9.87 6.80 -8.18
CA SER A 250 8.62 7.52 -8.48
C SER A 250 7.58 7.33 -7.39
N ASN A 251 6.73 8.34 -7.16
CA ASN A 251 5.45 8.11 -6.50
C ASN A 251 4.60 7.18 -7.37
N HIS A 252 3.60 6.53 -6.78
CA HIS A 252 2.73 5.63 -7.51
C HIS A 252 1.28 6.04 -7.29
N VAL A 253 0.61 6.47 -8.34
CA VAL A 253 -0.80 6.89 -8.31
C VAL A 253 -1.68 5.84 -8.97
N THR A 254 -1.27 5.27 -10.10
CA THR A 254 -2.12 4.33 -10.86
C THR A 254 -1.32 3.42 -11.79
N MET A 255 -2.01 2.51 -12.50
CA MET A 255 -1.38 1.62 -13.49
C MET A 255 -0.94 2.33 -14.78
N ILE A 256 -1.27 3.61 -14.93
CA ILE A 256 -0.76 4.46 -16.03
C ILE A 256 0.70 4.84 -15.80
N ASP A 257 1.17 4.96 -14.56
CA ASP A 257 2.55 5.40 -14.26
C ASP A 257 3.59 4.45 -14.87
N PRO A 258 3.51 3.11 -14.68
CA PRO A 258 4.44 2.18 -15.34
C PRO A 258 4.37 2.22 -16.86
N ALA A 259 3.20 2.52 -17.44
CA ALA A 259 3.06 2.69 -18.89
C ALA A 259 3.82 3.95 -19.36
N PHE A 260 3.63 5.09 -18.69
CA PHE A 260 4.42 6.28 -18.97
C PHE A 260 5.92 6.04 -18.80
N MET A 261 6.34 5.42 -17.70
CA MET A 261 7.77 5.14 -17.46
C MET A 261 8.36 4.20 -18.52
N THR A 262 7.60 3.20 -18.98
CA THR A 262 7.99 2.33 -20.10
C THR A 262 8.15 3.13 -21.39
N PHE A 263 7.24 4.08 -21.67
CA PHE A 263 7.37 4.99 -22.80
C PHE A 263 8.57 5.95 -22.65
N ALA A 264 8.84 6.47 -21.46
CA ALA A 264 9.91 7.45 -21.25
C ALA A 264 11.30 6.82 -21.31
N ALA A 265 11.49 5.68 -20.63
CA ALA A 265 12.82 5.14 -20.32
C ALA A 265 13.02 3.65 -20.64
N LEU A 266 11.96 2.88 -20.95
CA LEU A 266 12.00 1.40 -20.99
C LEU A 266 12.76 0.79 -19.79
N PRO A 267 12.46 1.20 -18.55
CA PRO A 267 13.21 0.75 -17.38
C PRO A 267 12.89 -0.70 -17.04
N SER A 268 13.72 -1.31 -16.20
CA SER A 268 13.46 -2.60 -15.56
C SER A 268 12.73 -2.39 -14.22
N PRO A 269 11.41 -2.62 -14.15
CA PRO A 269 10.63 -2.35 -12.95
C PRO A 269 10.78 -3.46 -11.92
N ILE A 270 10.53 -3.10 -10.65
CA ILE A 270 10.32 -4.06 -9.57
C ILE A 270 8.82 -4.26 -9.35
N GLY A 271 8.31 -5.49 -9.54
CA GLY A 271 6.87 -5.76 -9.57
C GLY A 271 6.46 -7.09 -8.94
N ALA A 272 5.16 -7.36 -8.82
CA ALA A 272 4.67 -8.61 -8.24
C ALA A 272 4.89 -9.80 -9.20
N VAL A 273 5.26 -10.97 -8.67
CA VAL A 273 5.50 -12.20 -9.47
C VAL A 273 4.24 -12.71 -10.18
N GLU A 274 3.07 -12.32 -9.70
CA GLU A 274 1.76 -12.63 -10.27
C GLU A 274 1.59 -12.03 -11.67
N HIS A 275 2.25 -10.90 -11.97
CA HIS A 275 2.15 -10.25 -13.28
C HIS A 275 2.64 -11.14 -14.42
N LEU A 276 3.57 -12.07 -14.15
CA LEU A 276 4.07 -13.04 -15.13
C LEU A 276 2.99 -14.04 -15.60
N LYS A 277 1.92 -14.23 -14.84
CA LYS A 277 0.83 -15.17 -15.16
C LYS A 277 -0.20 -14.59 -16.12
N ILE A 278 -0.19 -13.27 -16.32
CA ILE A 278 -1.13 -12.57 -17.21
C ILE A 278 -0.55 -12.65 -18.63
N PRO A 279 -1.26 -13.14 -19.67
CA PRO A 279 -0.64 -13.48 -20.95
C PRO A 279 0.12 -12.32 -21.65
N THR A 280 -0.57 -11.22 -21.91
CA THR A 280 0.01 -10.05 -22.59
C THR A 280 0.96 -9.29 -21.69
N LEU A 281 0.54 -9.00 -20.46
CA LEU A 281 1.34 -8.28 -19.47
C LEU A 281 2.60 -9.06 -19.08
N GLY A 282 2.53 -10.37 -18.89
CA GLY A 282 3.66 -11.22 -18.54
C GLY A 282 4.74 -11.23 -19.62
N THR A 283 4.35 -11.17 -20.90
CA THR A 283 5.29 -10.97 -22.01
C THR A 283 5.99 -9.61 -21.89
N MET A 284 5.26 -8.54 -21.57
CA MET A 284 5.84 -7.21 -21.38
C MET A 284 6.79 -7.16 -20.19
N VAL A 285 6.41 -7.74 -19.05
CA VAL A 285 7.23 -7.85 -17.83
C VAL A 285 8.57 -8.52 -18.13
N LYS A 286 8.57 -9.58 -18.97
CA LYS A 286 9.82 -10.22 -19.44
C LYS A 286 10.59 -9.33 -20.41
N ALA A 287 9.91 -8.65 -21.34
CA ALA A 287 10.52 -7.81 -22.36
C ALA A 287 11.29 -6.63 -21.77
N VAL A 288 10.77 -6.03 -20.69
CA VAL A 288 11.47 -4.97 -19.93
C VAL A 288 12.44 -5.52 -18.88
N GLN A 289 12.70 -6.83 -18.88
CA GLN A 289 13.59 -7.52 -17.94
C GLN A 289 13.26 -7.22 -16.46
N ALA A 290 11.98 -7.17 -16.08
CA ALA A 290 11.57 -6.81 -14.73
C ALA A 290 12.14 -7.74 -13.64
N ILE A 291 12.44 -7.19 -12.47
CA ILE A 291 12.67 -7.99 -11.26
C ILE A 291 11.32 -8.16 -10.57
N THR A 292 10.82 -9.38 -10.47
CA THR A 292 9.56 -9.62 -9.76
C THR A 292 9.82 -10.07 -8.32
N VAL A 293 8.83 -9.90 -7.44
CA VAL A 293 8.92 -10.26 -6.02
C VAL A 293 7.71 -11.08 -5.59
N ASP A 294 7.96 -12.20 -4.90
CA ASP A 294 6.94 -12.91 -4.14
C ASP A 294 6.83 -12.27 -2.75
N ARG A 295 5.77 -11.47 -2.55
CA ARG A 295 5.53 -10.75 -1.28
C ARG A 295 5.34 -11.69 -0.08
N ASN A 296 5.02 -12.96 -0.31
CA ASN A 296 4.87 -13.96 0.74
C ASN A 296 6.17 -14.70 1.06
N SER A 297 7.24 -14.51 0.27
CA SER A 297 8.52 -15.19 0.46
C SER A 297 9.62 -14.22 0.91
N SER A 298 10.14 -14.44 2.13
CA SER A 298 11.31 -13.71 2.63
C SER A 298 12.58 -13.98 1.83
N VAL A 299 12.72 -15.19 1.28
CA VAL A 299 13.81 -15.58 0.37
C VAL A 299 13.76 -14.74 -0.90
N SER A 300 12.60 -14.70 -1.58
CA SER A 300 12.43 -13.90 -2.78
C SER A 300 12.76 -12.43 -2.54
N ARG A 301 12.36 -11.86 -1.40
CA ARG A 301 12.73 -10.47 -1.05
C ARG A 301 14.24 -10.25 -0.89
N LYS A 302 14.97 -11.23 -0.37
CA LYS A 302 16.43 -11.17 -0.27
C LYS A 302 17.07 -11.24 -1.67
N GLU A 303 16.63 -12.18 -2.49
CA GLU A 303 17.17 -12.37 -3.85
C GLU A 303 16.92 -11.17 -4.76
N VAL A 304 15.77 -10.50 -4.61
CA VAL A 304 15.47 -9.21 -5.27
C VAL A 304 16.48 -8.14 -4.86
N LYS A 305 16.77 -8.00 -3.56
CA LYS A 305 17.77 -7.04 -3.06
C LYS A 305 19.16 -7.32 -3.65
N ASP A 306 19.58 -8.58 -3.65
CA ASP A 306 20.87 -9.00 -4.20
C ASP A 306 20.94 -8.70 -5.72
N GLU A 307 19.84 -8.93 -6.44
CA GLU A 307 19.75 -8.65 -7.87
C GLU A 307 19.79 -7.15 -8.18
N MET A 308 19.16 -6.30 -7.37
CA MET A 308 19.27 -4.84 -7.50
C MET A 308 20.72 -4.38 -7.33
N VAL A 309 21.40 -4.87 -6.28
CA VAL A 309 22.82 -4.55 -6.03
C VAL A 309 23.69 -4.98 -7.22
N ARG A 310 23.43 -6.16 -7.77
CA ARG A 310 24.18 -6.67 -8.92
C ARG A 310 23.99 -5.81 -10.17
N ARG A 311 22.74 -5.49 -10.54
CA ARG A 311 22.42 -4.72 -11.76
C ARG A 311 22.94 -3.29 -11.69
N THR A 312 22.89 -2.66 -10.52
CA THR A 312 23.39 -1.29 -10.31
C THR A 312 24.92 -1.18 -10.38
N LYS A 313 25.65 -2.28 -10.17
CA LYS A 313 27.11 -2.34 -10.30
C LYS A 313 27.60 -2.71 -11.71
N GLN A 314 26.71 -3.18 -12.59
CA GLN A 314 27.06 -3.64 -13.93
C GLN A 314 26.68 -2.62 -15.00
N HIS A 315 27.54 -2.43 -16.00
CA HIS A 315 27.26 -1.56 -17.12
C HIS A 315 26.27 -2.19 -18.12
N GLY A 316 25.50 -1.34 -18.80
CA GLY A 316 24.62 -1.73 -19.90
C GLY A 316 23.19 -2.09 -19.51
N TRP A 317 22.88 -2.15 -18.21
CA TRP A 317 21.50 -2.29 -17.74
C TRP A 317 20.69 -1.01 -17.96
N PRO A 318 19.39 -1.11 -18.33
CA PRO A 318 18.48 0.01 -18.22
C PRO A 318 18.29 0.41 -16.75
N HIS A 319 17.76 1.62 -16.53
CA HIS A 319 17.31 2.07 -15.21
C HIS A 319 16.48 1.01 -14.49
N LEU A 320 16.72 0.82 -13.19
CA LEU A 320 15.75 0.16 -12.33
C LEU A 320 14.63 1.15 -11.99
N LEU A 321 13.37 0.73 -12.10
CA LEU A 321 12.22 1.55 -11.69
C LEU A 321 11.64 1.00 -10.40
N ILE A 322 11.58 1.85 -9.37
CA ILE A 322 11.00 1.53 -8.08
C ILE A 322 9.91 2.52 -7.68
N TYR A 323 8.85 1.97 -7.12
CA TYR A 323 7.78 2.68 -6.44
C TYR A 323 7.88 2.36 -4.95
N PRO A 324 8.67 3.11 -4.17
CA PRO A 324 9.05 2.72 -2.81
C PRO A 324 7.86 2.71 -1.83
N GLU A 325 6.74 3.36 -2.18
CA GLU A 325 5.45 3.27 -1.46
C GLU A 325 4.89 1.84 -1.40
N ALA A 326 5.25 0.99 -2.38
CA ALA A 326 4.77 -0.38 -2.57
C ALA A 326 3.23 -0.55 -2.76
N THR A 327 2.50 0.56 -2.88
CA THR A 327 1.08 0.69 -3.21
C THR A 327 0.87 1.92 -4.09
N CYS A 328 -0.34 2.09 -4.62
CA CYS A 328 -0.77 3.36 -5.19
C CYS A 328 -1.42 4.25 -4.11
N THR A 329 -1.25 5.57 -4.26
CA THR A 329 -1.85 6.64 -3.45
C THR A 329 -2.69 7.56 -4.33
N ASN A 330 -3.32 8.57 -3.74
CA ASN A 330 -4.02 9.63 -4.49
C ASN A 330 -3.07 10.65 -5.15
N GLY A 331 -1.75 10.55 -4.90
CA GLY A 331 -0.72 11.42 -5.48
C GLY A 331 -0.54 12.77 -4.80
N GLU A 332 -1.24 13.04 -3.70
CA GLU A 332 -1.20 14.33 -3.00
C GLU A 332 -0.22 14.35 -1.80
N ALA A 333 0.29 13.18 -1.41
CA ALA A 333 1.32 13.04 -0.39
C ALA A 333 2.24 11.85 -0.63
N VAL A 334 3.41 11.90 0.00
CA VAL A 334 4.38 10.82 0.01
C VAL A 334 4.22 10.02 1.31
N ILE A 335 3.97 8.72 1.17
CA ILE A 335 3.85 7.78 2.29
C ILE A 335 5.21 7.14 2.64
N THR A 336 5.25 6.36 3.72
CA THR A 336 6.47 5.65 4.15
C THR A 336 7.03 4.73 3.08
N PHE A 337 8.31 4.93 2.77
CA PHE A 337 9.05 4.14 1.78
C PHE A 337 9.55 2.81 2.34
N LYS A 338 9.50 1.75 1.52
CA LYS A 338 10.09 0.46 1.86
C LYS A 338 11.61 0.52 1.72
N THR A 339 12.29 0.39 2.86
CA THR A 339 13.77 0.44 2.98
C THR A 339 14.51 -0.49 2.03
N GLY A 340 13.91 -1.65 1.73
CA GLY A 340 14.50 -2.65 0.83
C GLY A 340 14.81 -2.14 -0.57
N ALA A 341 14.14 -1.09 -1.04
CA ALA A 341 14.37 -0.50 -2.35
C ALA A 341 15.66 0.34 -2.42
N PHE A 342 16.19 0.75 -1.26
CA PHE A 342 17.38 1.60 -1.12
C PHE A 342 18.63 0.83 -0.71
N ASN A 343 18.52 -0.50 -0.58
CA ASN A 343 19.62 -1.42 -0.29
C ASN A 343 20.88 -1.24 -1.17
N PRO A 344 20.79 -0.90 -2.47
CA PRO A 344 21.99 -0.70 -3.28
C PRO A 344 22.89 0.46 -2.87
N GLY A 345 22.37 1.48 -2.18
CA GLY A 345 23.17 2.65 -1.78
C GLY A 345 23.76 3.45 -2.95
N VAL A 346 23.13 3.41 -4.13
CA VAL A 346 23.58 4.15 -5.33
C VAL A 346 22.74 5.41 -5.56
N PRO A 347 23.19 6.39 -6.37
CA PRO A 347 22.39 7.55 -6.71
C PRO A 347 21.03 7.19 -7.32
N VAL A 348 20.01 7.98 -7.00
CA VAL A 348 18.64 7.81 -7.50
C VAL A 348 18.16 9.10 -8.16
N GLN A 349 17.35 9.00 -9.21
CA GLN A 349 16.61 10.16 -9.72
C GLN A 349 15.18 10.11 -9.20
N LEU A 350 14.71 11.22 -8.61
CA LEU A 350 13.35 11.32 -8.11
C LEU A 350 12.41 11.78 -9.22
N ILE A 351 11.25 11.15 -9.32
CA ILE A 351 10.24 11.41 -10.34
C ILE A 351 8.91 11.64 -9.64
N HIS A 352 8.20 12.67 -10.06
CA HIS A 352 6.85 12.93 -9.59
C HIS A 352 5.88 12.88 -10.76
N VAL A 353 4.93 11.96 -10.67
CA VAL A 353 3.83 11.79 -11.61
C VAL A 353 2.59 12.45 -11.01
N LYS A 354 2.07 13.45 -11.71
CA LYS A 354 0.90 14.23 -11.30
C LYS A 354 -0.20 14.11 -12.35
N TYR A 355 -1.37 13.71 -11.87
CA TYR A 355 -2.59 13.70 -12.68
C TYR A 355 -3.40 14.95 -12.39
N SER A 356 -3.96 15.53 -13.44
CA SER A 356 -4.87 16.67 -13.33
C SER A 356 -6.08 16.47 -14.24
N GLY A 357 -7.12 17.25 -13.98
CA GLY A 357 -8.41 17.13 -14.65
C GLY A 357 -9.53 16.80 -13.68
N ARG A 358 -10.65 16.31 -14.23
CA ARG A 358 -11.87 16.04 -13.45
C ARG A 358 -11.81 14.74 -12.64
N ILE A 359 -11.04 13.77 -13.12
CA ILE A 359 -10.95 12.44 -12.52
C ILE A 359 -9.52 12.24 -12.03
N ASN A 360 -9.32 12.04 -10.72
CA ASN A 360 -8.05 11.56 -10.20
C ASN A 360 -8.02 10.03 -10.38
N PRO A 361 -7.10 9.47 -11.19
CA PRO A 361 -7.03 8.03 -11.45
C PRO A 361 -6.38 7.21 -10.33
N GLY A 362 -6.12 7.81 -9.17
CA GLY A 362 -5.53 7.20 -7.98
C GLY A 362 -6.20 5.88 -7.60
N TRP A 363 -5.50 4.77 -7.80
CA TRP A 363 -6.01 3.42 -7.52
C TRP A 363 -5.74 3.02 -6.06
N VAL A 364 -6.42 3.70 -5.15
CA VAL A 364 -6.26 3.53 -3.70
C VAL A 364 -7.11 2.37 -3.15
N GLY A 365 -6.79 1.91 -1.93
CA GLY A 365 -7.44 0.75 -1.31
C GLY A 365 -8.96 0.90 -1.15
N ALA A 366 -9.43 2.05 -0.66
CA ALA A 366 -10.85 2.40 -0.55
C ALA A 366 -11.48 2.91 -1.87
N GLY A 367 -10.82 2.67 -3.01
CA GLY A 367 -11.23 3.15 -4.33
C GLY A 367 -12.05 2.12 -5.13
N PRO A 368 -12.64 2.54 -6.27
CA PRO A 368 -13.28 1.63 -7.19
C PRO A 368 -12.25 0.70 -7.84
N SER A 369 -12.74 -0.41 -8.42
CA SER A 369 -11.85 -1.36 -9.09
C SER A 369 -11.14 -0.71 -10.28
N LEU A 370 -9.94 -1.22 -10.60
CA LEU A 370 -9.12 -0.73 -11.71
C LEU A 370 -9.90 -0.62 -13.04
N TRP A 371 -10.81 -1.56 -13.31
CA TRP A 371 -11.64 -1.52 -14.52
C TRP A 371 -12.58 -0.31 -14.57
N HIS A 372 -13.13 0.11 -13.43
CA HIS A 372 -13.94 1.33 -13.37
C HIS A 372 -13.09 2.57 -13.61
N ILE A 373 -11.85 2.60 -13.10
CA ILE A 373 -10.90 3.70 -13.33
C ILE A 373 -10.58 3.81 -14.82
N VAL A 374 -10.16 2.71 -15.44
CA VAL A 374 -9.81 2.66 -16.87
C VAL A 374 -11.01 3.04 -17.74
N PHE A 375 -12.20 2.51 -17.43
CA PHE A 375 -13.43 2.86 -18.14
C PHE A 375 -13.71 4.37 -18.08
N ARG A 376 -13.60 4.98 -16.89
CA ARG A 376 -13.80 6.43 -16.71
C ARG A 376 -12.77 7.26 -17.46
N LEU A 377 -11.49 6.89 -17.39
CA LEU A 377 -10.43 7.54 -18.16
C LEU A 377 -10.71 7.48 -19.67
N MET A 378 -11.15 6.34 -20.17
CA MET A 378 -11.52 6.18 -21.58
C MET A 378 -12.77 6.99 -21.95
N CYS A 379 -13.64 7.32 -21.01
CA CYS A 379 -14.79 8.20 -21.22
C CYS A 379 -14.43 9.70 -21.12
N GLU A 380 -13.26 10.08 -20.63
CA GLU A 380 -12.84 11.50 -20.58
C GLU A 380 -12.28 11.95 -21.93
N PRO A 381 -12.80 13.02 -22.58
CA PRO A 381 -12.30 13.47 -23.88
C PRO A 381 -10.80 13.75 -23.91
N VAL A 382 -10.24 14.27 -22.83
CA VAL A 382 -8.79 14.51 -22.64
C VAL A 382 -8.45 14.26 -21.18
N ASN A 383 -7.35 13.54 -20.95
CA ASN A 383 -6.75 13.36 -19.63
C ASN A 383 -5.39 14.07 -19.59
N TYR A 384 -5.03 14.60 -18.43
CA TYR A 384 -3.81 15.39 -18.26
C TYR A 384 -2.84 14.69 -17.32
N LEU A 385 -1.62 14.49 -17.83
CA LEU A 385 -0.51 13.91 -17.10
C LEU A 385 0.67 14.86 -17.18
N ARG A 386 1.21 15.20 -16.02
CA ARG A 386 2.48 15.90 -15.89
C ARG A 386 3.47 15.01 -15.16
N VAL A 387 4.71 14.98 -15.64
CA VAL A 387 5.80 14.23 -15.02
C VAL A 387 6.99 15.14 -14.81
N ASP A 388 7.37 15.33 -13.55
CA ASP A 388 8.52 16.11 -13.16
C ASP A 388 9.71 15.14 -12.93
N PHE A 389 10.73 15.23 -13.78
CA PHE A 389 12.03 14.59 -13.56
C PHE A 389 12.87 15.50 -12.66
N GLY A 390 12.96 15.11 -11.39
CA GLY A 390 13.73 15.83 -10.39
C GLY A 390 15.24 15.65 -10.54
N PRO A 391 16.02 16.36 -9.72
CA PRO A 391 17.46 16.21 -9.70
C PRO A 391 17.89 14.82 -9.17
N ILE A 392 19.14 14.46 -9.47
CA ILE A 392 19.77 13.24 -8.96
C ILE A 392 20.09 13.43 -7.48
N TYR A 393 19.60 12.52 -6.64
CA TYR A 393 19.95 12.42 -5.24
C TYR A 393 21.16 11.47 -5.09
N ILE A 394 22.24 11.99 -4.52
CA ILE A 394 23.49 11.24 -4.29
C ILE A 394 23.60 10.91 -2.81
N PRO A 395 23.60 9.61 -2.41
CA PRO A 395 23.73 9.24 -1.01
C PRO A 395 25.15 9.50 -0.47
N ASN A 396 25.20 10.02 0.75
CA ASN A 396 26.44 10.18 1.52
C ASN A 396 26.96 8.84 2.06
N ALA A 397 28.10 8.84 2.76
CA ALA A 397 28.72 7.61 3.26
C ALA A 397 27.83 6.82 4.24
N GLU A 398 27.08 7.49 5.10
CA GLU A 398 26.17 6.86 6.07
C GLU A 398 24.97 6.23 5.37
N GLU A 399 24.32 6.97 4.47
CA GLU A 399 23.17 6.51 3.68
C GLU A 399 23.49 5.30 2.80
N ARG A 400 24.73 5.21 2.29
CA ARG A 400 25.21 4.03 1.55
C ARG A 400 25.21 2.77 2.41
N SER A 401 25.38 2.91 3.73
CA SER A 401 25.42 1.80 4.68
C SER A 401 24.08 1.55 5.41
N ASP A 402 23.23 2.58 5.53
CA ASP A 402 21.92 2.52 6.18
C ASP A 402 20.78 2.82 5.20
N SER A 403 20.14 1.75 4.72
CA SER A 403 19.01 1.85 3.79
C SER A 403 17.75 2.48 4.42
N LEU A 404 17.58 2.43 5.74
CA LEU A 404 16.47 3.09 6.42
C LEU A 404 16.70 4.60 6.44
N LEU A 405 17.89 5.05 6.83
CA LEU A 405 18.28 6.46 6.76
C LEU A 405 18.15 7.00 5.34
N TYR A 406 18.69 6.26 4.35
CA TYR A 406 18.63 6.65 2.96
C TYR A 406 17.18 6.79 2.46
N SER A 407 16.32 5.82 2.78
CA SER A 407 14.91 5.86 2.38
C SER A 407 14.15 7.05 2.98
N ARG A 408 14.45 7.43 4.24
CA ARG A 408 13.81 8.56 4.91
C ARG A 408 14.24 9.89 4.28
N ARG A 409 15.54 10.08 4.06
CA ARG A 409 16.04 11.31 3.44
C ARG A 409 15.59 11.47 1.99
N VAL A 410 15.55 10.39 1.21
CA VAL A 410 14.98 10.43 -0.15
C VAL A 410 13.49 10.80 -0.10
N ARG A 411 12.73 10.25 0.85
CA ARG A 411 11.31 10.60 1.05
C ARG A 411 11.13 12.09 1.36
N GLU A 412 11.89 12.61 2.31
CA GLU A 412 11.88 14.03 2.69
C GLU A 412 12.28 14.93 1.52
N GLN A 413 13.29 14.53 0.77
CA GLN A 413 13.75 15.30 -0.38
C GLN A 413 12.73 15.30 -1.51
N MET A 414 12.03 14.18 -1.74
CA MET A 414 10.91 14.09 -2.67
C MET A 414 9.78 15.07 -2.28
N SER A 415 9.42 15.10 -0.99
CA SER A 415 8.43 16.04 -0.47
C SER A 415 8.85 17.49 -0.69
N LYS A 416 10.10 17.84 -0.35
CA LYS A 416 10.62 19.20 -0.52
C LYS A 416 10.66 19.65 -1.98
N TRP A 417 11.18 18.83 -2.89
CA TRP A 417 11.31 19.22 -4.30
C TRP A 417 9.98 19.34 -5.03
N PHE A 418 9.03 18.46 -4.73
CA PHE A 418 7.74 18.42 -5.42
C PHE A 418 6.59 19.07 -4.62
N ASN A 419 6.90 19.67 -3.47
CA ASN A 419 5.95 20.30 -2.56
C ASN A 419 4.77 19.35 -2.19
N LEU A 420 5.12 18.14 -1.78
CA LEU A 420 4.16 17.10 -1.38
C LEU A 420 4.09 17.00 0.14
N ARG A 421 2.92 16.68 0.67
CA ARG A 421 2.76 16.40 2.11
C ARG A 421 3.52 15.12 2.48
N LEU A 422 4.06 15.07 3.69
CA LEU A 422 4.59 13.84 4.28
C LEU A 422 3.54 13.25 5.22
N THR A 423 3.41 11.93 5.21
CA THR A 423 2.53 11.22 6.15
C THR A 423 3.22 9.98 6.68
N SER A 424 2.76 9.46 7.82
CA SER A 424 3.31 8.23 8.41
C SER A 424 2.58 6.97 7.93
N HIS A 425 1.57 7.12 7.06
CA HIS A 425 0.92 6.04 6.32
C HIS A 425 1.93 5.12 5.63
N SER A 426 1.58 3.85 5.48
CA SER A 426 2.45 2.84 4.87
C SER A 426 1.67 1.79 4.10
N TYR A 427 2.39 0.94 3.36
CA TYR A 427 1.80 -0.24 2.72
C TYR A 427 1.00 -1.14 3.67
N ASP A 428 1.38 -1.20 4.95
CA ASP A 428 0.66 -2.04 5.91
C ASP A 428 -0.75 -1.47 6.21
N ASP A 429 -0.96 -0.16 6.11
CA ASP A 429 -2.30 0.45 6.22
C ASP A 429 -3.24 0.01 5.11
N VAL A 430 -2.74 -0.09 3.88
CA VAL A 430 -3.52 -0.64 2.75
C VAL A 430 -3.92 -2.09 3.03
N ARG A 431 -3.04 -2.87 3.68
CA ARG A 431 -3.36 -4.26 4.03
C ARG A 431 -4.38 -4.36 5.15
N LEU A 432 -4.32 -3.46 6.14
CA LEU A 432 -5.32 -3.39 7.20
C LEU A 432 -6.68 -2.97 6.64
N GLN A 433 -6.72 -1.96 5.78
CA GLN A 433 -7.93 -1.55 5.06
C GLN A 433 -8.53 -2.71 4.25
N GLY A 434 -7.72 -3.44 3.48
CA GLY A 434 -8.21 -4.61 2.73
C GLY A 434 -8.66 -5.79 3.61
N MET A 435 -8.29 -5.83 4.89
CA MET A 435 -8.87 -6.76 5.87
C MET A 435 -10.20 -6.24 6.41
N ALA A 436 -10.28 -4.94 6.72
CA ALA A 436 -11.51 -4.27 7.12
C ALA A 436 -12.64 -4.39 6.09
N ASP A 437 -12.31 -4.22 4.80
CA ASP A 437 -13.28 -4.33 3.71
C ASP A 437 -13.94 -5.72 3.61
N LYS A 438 -13.19 -6.79 3.94
CA LYS A 438 -13.68 -8.17 3.96
C LYS A 438 -14.64 -8.43 5.13
N LEU A 439 -14.52 -7.63 6.18
CA LEU A 439 -15.34 -7.68 7.38
C LEU A 439 -16.47 -6.63 7.35
N SER A 440 -16.59 -5.88 6.25
CA SER A 440 -17.63 -4.86 5.99
C SER A 440 -17.56 -3.58 6.84
N ALA A 441 -16.50 -3.35 7.59
CA ALA A 441 -16.27 -2.09 8.30
C ALA A 441 -15.96 -0.92 7.33
N PRO A 442 -16.33 0.34 7.66
CA PRO A 442 -15.96 1.51 6.88
C PRO A 442 -14.44 1.71 6.75
N ALA A 443 -13.98 1.89 5.51
CA ALA A 443 -12.56 1.93 5.14
C ALA A 443 -11.78 3.13 5.73
N GLU A 444 -12.49 4.17 6.17
CA GLU A 444 -11.95 5.37 6.82
C GLU A 444 -11.42 5.07 8.24
N ASN A 445 -12.04 4.11 8.95
CA ASN A 445 -11.75 3.82 10.36
C ASN A 445 -10.65 2.77 10.55
N ALA A 446 -10.15 2.16 9.47
CA ALA A 446 -9.17 1.06 9.48
C ALA A 446 -7.73 1.50 9.11
N VAL A 447 -7.50 2.78 8.82
CA VAL A 447 -6.20 3.33 8.43
C VAL A 447 -5.54 3.92 9.69
N ILE A 448 -4.45 3.31 10.15
CA ILE A 448 -3.93 3.52 11.52
C ILE A 448 -2.50 4.05 11.53
N GLU A 449 -1.86 4.18 10.36
CA GLU A 449 -0.41 4.29 10.23
C GLU A 449 0.27 3.10 10.90
N ALA A 450 -0.04 1.90 10.41
CA ALA A 450 0.36 0.62 11.00
C ALA A 450 1.87 0.51 11.28
N ASP A 451 2.72 1.07 10.42
CA ASP A 451 4.17 1.07 10.66
C ASP A 451 4.56 2.01 11.83
N ALA A 452 3.84 3.10 12.07
CA ALA A 452 4.03 3.95 13.24
C ALA A 452 3.69 3.16 14.52
N VAL A 453 2.52 2.50 14.58
CA VAL A 453 2.14 1.67 15.74
C VAL A 453 3.10 0.50 15.96
N ARG A 454 3.55 -0.17 14.89
CA ARG A 454 4.49 -1.29 14.99
C ARG A 454 5.87 -0.87 15.50
N ASN A 455 6.42 0.22 14.98
CA ASN A 455 7.73 0.71 15.39
C ASN A 455 7.71 1.28 16.81
N PHE A 456 6.59 1.91 17.17
CA PHE A 456 6.44 2.59 18.45
C PHE A 456 6.13 1.64 19.61
N PHE A 457 5.26 0.64 19.40
CA PHE A 457 4.90 -0.35 20.42
C PHE A 457 5.65 -1.69 20.30
N GLY A 458 6.56 -1.84 19.33
CA GLY A 458 7.25 -3.10 19.05
C GLY A 458 6.31 -4.25 18.59
N MET A 459 5.10 -3.92 18.14
CA MET A 459 4.05 -4.90 17.85
C MET A 459 4.28 -5.62 16.51
N LYS A 460 4.00 -6.94 16.46
CA LYS A 460 3.99 -7.69 15.20
C LYS A 460 2.65 -7.50 14.48
N LEU A 461 2.66 -7.53 13.15
CA LEU A 461 1.44 -7.41 12.33
C LEU A 461 0.36 -8.46 12.68
N ASN A 462 0.76 -9.64 13.16
CA ASN A 462 -0.20 -10.66 13.57
C ASN A 462 -0.95 -10.29 14.86
N ASP A 463 -0.36 -9.48 15.74
CA ASP A 463 -1.03 -9.05 16.97
C ASP A 463 -2.01 -7.91 16.66
N ILE A 464 -1.66 -7.00 15.75
CA ILE A 464 -2.60 -6.01 15.19
C ILE A 464 -3.84 -6.70 14.60
N LYS A 465 -3.66 -7.81 13.86
CA LYS A 465 -4.79 -8.58 13.32
C LYS A 465 -5.67 -9.18 14.42
N LYS A 466 -5.09 -9.64 15.53
CA LYS A 466 -5.86 -10.16 16.66
C LYS A 466 -6.67 -9.05 17.31
N TYR A 467 -6.06 -7.88 17.54
CA TYR A 467 -6.79 -6.72 18.06
C TYR A 467 -7.87 -6.24 17.11
N TYR A 468 -7.64 -6.33 15.79
CA TYR A 468 -8.69 -6.02 14.82
C TYR A 468 -9.86 -7.00 14.88
N ALA A 469 -9.58 -8.30 15.02
CA ALA A 469 -10.65 -9.29 15.20
C ALA A 469 -11.45 -9.04 16.50
N LYS A 470 -10.76 -8.68 17.60
CA LYS A 470 -11.43 -8.29 18.85
C LYS A 470 -12.27 -7.02 18.69
N PHE A 471 -11.77 -6.01 17.98
CA PHE A 471 -12.49 -4.78 17.67
C PHE A 471 -13.74 -5.08 16.84
N ASP A 472 -13.61 -5.88 15.79
CA ASP A 472 -14.72 -6.26 14.93
C ASP A 472 -15.76 -7.07 15.70
N ASP A 473 -15.37 -8.01 16.57
CA ASP A 473 -16.31 -8.74 17.43
C ASP A 473 -17.03 -7.82 18.44
N ALA A 474 -16.37 -6.76 18.89
CA ALA A 474 -16.92 -5.78 19.82
C ALA A 474 -17.92 -4.82 19.13
N ASP A 475 -17.62 -4.41 17.89
CA ASP A 475 -18.44 -3.57 17.03
C ASP A 475 -19.71 -4.32 16.59
N SER A 476 -20.79 -4.08 17.34
CA SER A 476 -22.04 -4.82 17.18
C SER A 476 -22.90 -4.37 15.99
N ASP A 477 -22.82 -3.09 15.61
CA ASP A 477 -23.61 -2.52 14.51
C ASP A 477 -22.82 -2.38 13.20
N LYS A 478 -21.52 -2.74 13.24
CA LYS A 478 -20.59 -2.80 12.10
C LYS A 478 -20.40 -1.45 11.44
N ASP A 479 -20.46 -0.38 12.22
CA ASP A 479 -20.23 0.99 11.75
C ASP A 479 -18.73 1.39 11.80
N GLY A 480 -17.87 0.49 12.29
CA GLY A 480 -16.43 0.69 12.39
C GLY A 480 -16.02 1.61 13.53
N LEU A 481 -16.90 1.87 14.48
CA LEU A 481 -16.66 2.61 15.71
C LEU A 481 -17.09 1.75 16.90
N LEU A 482 -16.45 1.95 18.06
CA LEU A 482 -16.90 1.36 19.30
C LEU A 482 -17.59 2.43 20.13
N SER A 483 -18.89 2.24 20.37
CA SER A 483 -19.57 2.94 21.44
C SER A 483 -19.03 2.48 22.81
N LYS A 484 -19.37 3.23 23.86
CA LYS A 484 -19.01 2.86 25.24
C LYS A 484 -19.43 1.43 25.60
N ASP A 485 -20.63 1.04 25.18
CA ASP A 485 -21.15 -0.31 25.44
C ASP A 485 -20.43 -1.38 24.61
N ASP A 486 -20.06 -1.09 23.36
CA ASP A 486 -19.30 -2.00 22.51
C ASP A 486 -17.87 -2.19 23.03
N PHE A 487 -17.22 -1.11 23.47
CA PHE A 487 -15.89 -1.15 24.06
C PHE A 487 -15.84 -2.02 25.33
N LEU A 488 -16.81 -1.84 26.25
CA LEU A 488 -16.91 -2.65 27.47
C LEU A 488 -17.14 -4.13 27.16
N ARG A 489 -18.05 -4.41 26.21
CA ARG A 489 -18.37 -5.77 25.78
C ARG A 489 -17.18 -6.44 25.12
N GLY A 490 -16.43 -5.71 24.29
CA GLY A 490 -15.23 -6.18 23.60
C GLY A 490 -14.09 -6.57 24.54
N LEU A 491 -14.04 -5.98 25.73
CA LEU A 491 -13.11 -6.32 26.80
C LEU A 491 -13.62 -7.45 27.72
N GLY A 492 -14.83 -7.97 27.48
CA GLY A 492 -15.45 -8.98 28.34
C GLY A 492 -15.85 -8.46 29.72
N ILE A 493 -15.97 -7.14 29.88
CA ILE A 493 -16.28 -6.50 31.15
C ILE A 493 -17.79 -6.42 31.32
N VAL A 494 -18.31 -7.07 32.36
CA VAL A 494 -19.74 -7.07 32.72
C VAL A 494 -20.06 -5.96 33.73
N ASP A 495 -19.04 -5.42 34.40
CA ASP A 495 -19.15 -4.38 35.43
C ASP A 495 -19.11 -2.97 34.84
N GLN A 496 -20.12 -2.14 35.15
CA GLN A 496 -20.20 -0.73 34.75
C GLN A 496 -19.47 0.21 35.72
N SER A 497 -18.41 -0.26 36.38
CA SER A 497 -17.66 0.56 37.31
C SER A 497 -17.14 1.84 36.65
N PRO A 498 -17.15 2.99 37.36
CA PRO A 498 -16.78 4.29 36.78
C PRO A 498 -15.37 4.34 36.16
N GLN A 499 -14.49 3.42 36.54
CA GLN A 499 -13.14 3.26 36.01
C GLN A 499 -13.11 2.98 34.50
N TRP A 500 -14.04 2.17 33.98
CA TRP A 500 -14.08 1.85 32.56
C TRP A 500 -14.68 2.97 31.73
N GLY A 501 -15.61 3.71 32.33
CA GLY A 501 -16.06 4.97 31.77
C GLY A 501 -14.91 5.95 31.57
N ARG A 502 -14.03 6.08 32.57
CA ARG A 502 -12.84 6.94 32.47
C ARG A 502 -11.84 6.49 31.41
N ILE A 503 -11.68 5.18 31.21
CA ILE A 503 -10.80 4.63 30.16
C ILE A 503 -11.39 4.91 28.77
N PHE A 504 -12.69 4.74 28.60
CA PHE A 504 -13.38 5.07 27.37
C PHE A 504 -13.26 6.57 27.05
N ASP A 505 -13.61 7.43 28.00
CA ASP A 505 -13.57 8.90 27.85
C ASP A 505 -12.15 9.43 27.62
N LEU A 506 -11.13 8.61 27.88
CA LEU A 506 -9.74 8.93 27.62
C LEU A 506 -9.28 8.54 26.21
N LEU A 507 -9.85 7.48 25.66
CA LEU A 507 -9.62 7.08 24.27
C LEU A 507 -10.47 7.93 23.31
N ASP A 508 -11.69 8.30 23.73
CA ASP A 508 -12.60 9.22 23.04
C ASP A 508 -12.11 10.68 23.17
N ASP A 509 -11.01 11.00 22.48
CA ASP A 509 -10.30 12.28 22.64
C ASP A 509 -11.13 13.49 22.18
N ASP A 510 -11.94 13.33 21.14
CA ASP A 510 -12.83 14.35 20.59
C ASP A 510 -14.20 14.41 21.28
N GLY A 511 -14.46 13.49 22.21
CA GLY A 511 -15.66 13.44 23.05
C GLY A 511 -16.94 13.23 22.26
N ASP A 512 -16.84 12.56 21.11
CA ASP A 512 -17.97 12.27 20.23
C ASP A 512 -18.78 11.04 20.69
N GLY A 513 -18.24 10.31 21.68
CA GLY A 513 -18.84 9.13 22.29
C GLY A 513 -18.43 7.82 21.62
N PHE A 514 -17.42 7.85 20.73
CA PHE A 514 -17.02 6.72 19.90
C PHE A 514 -15.49 6.57 19.79
N ILE A 515 -15.03 5.33 19.68
CA ILE A 515 -13.61 5.01 19.52
C ILE A 515 -13.40 4.30 18.18
N ASN A 516 -12.56 4.86 17.31
CA ASN A 516 -12.14 4.20 16.07
C ASN A 516 -11.04 3.14 16.31
N PHE A 517 -10.78 2.28 15.32
CA PHE A 517 -9.83 1.17 15.50
C PHE A 517 -8.38 1.64 15.76
N ARG A 518 -7.95 2.80 15.24
CA ARG A 518 -6.61 3.36 15.53
C ARG A 518 -6.44 3.62 17.02
N VAL A 519 -7.40 4.33 17.59
CA VAL A 519 -7.41 4.70 19.01
C VAL A 519 -7.55 3.44 19.89
N TYR A 520 -8.45 2.53 19.54
CA TYR A 520 -8.58 1.24 20.24
C TYR A 520 -7.26 0.45 20.23
N LEU A 521 -6.61 0.34 19.07
CA LEU A 521 -5.34 -0.39 18.94
C LEU A 521 -4.23 0.25 19.77
N ILE A 522 -4.14 1.58 19.79
CA ILE A 522 -3.18 2.32 20.61
C ILE A 522 -3.45 2.06 22.10
N GLY A 523 -4.71 2.17 22.53
CA GLY A 523 -5.12 1.88 23.91
C GLY A 523 -4.77 0.45 24.35
N MET A 524 -5.06 -0.54 23.50
CA MET A 524 -4.74 -1.94 23.79
C MET A 524 -3.23 -2.23 23.72
N ALA A 525 -2.50 -1.58 22.81
CA ALA A 525 -1.04 -1.71 22.73
C ALA A 525 -0.39 -1.15 24.00
N PHE A 526 -0.81 0.03 24.42
CA PHE A 526 -0.36 0.70 25.63
C PHE A 526 -0.65 -0.11 26.90
N ALA A 527 -1.84 -0.73 26.99
CA ALA A 527 -2.25 -1.56 28.11
C ALA A 527 -1.42 -2.84 28.29
N ASN A 528 -1.03 -3.47 27.16
CA ASN A 528 -0.51 -4.84 27.11
C ASN A 528 1.01 -4.96 26.84
N THR A 529 1.75 -3.84 26.73
CA THR A 529 3.21 -3.87 26.58
C THR A 529 3.94 -3.47 27.85
N ASN A 530 5.01 -4.22 28.19
CA ASN A 530 5.99 -3.82 29.22
C ASN A 530 6.92 -2.73 28.66
N LEU A 531 6.37 -1.54 28.43
CA LEU A 531 7.12 -0.35 28.05
C LEU A 531 7.86 0.23 29.26
N ASP A 532 9.05 0.78 29.04
CA ASP A 532 9.78 1.61 29.98
C ASP A 532 9.08 2.98 30.15
N ASN A 533 9.38 3.68 31.25
CA ASN A 533 8.72 4.95 31.59
C ASN A 533 8.91 6.03 30.50
N GLU A 534 10.05 6.06 29.83
CA GLU A 534 10.31 7.02 28.77
C GLU A 534 9.39 6.77 27.56
N THR A 535 9.28 5.52 27.12
CA THR A 535 8.38 5.15 26.01
C THR A 535 6.92 5.42 26.36
N VAL A 536 6.51 5.23 27.62
CA VAL A 536 5.17 5.60 28.10
C VAL A 536 4.93 7.11 27.95
N LEU A 537 5.86 7.94 28.39
CA LEU A 537 5.74 9.40 28.29
C LEU A 537 5.75 9.89 26.85
N ARG A 538 6.59 9.33 25.98
CA ARG A 538 6.55 9.58 24.52
C ARG A 538 5.19 9.22 23.93
N THR A 539 4.57 8.15 24.41
CA THR A 539 3.24 7.71 23.96
C THR A 539 2.16 8.69 24.36
N VAL A 540 2.19 9.16 25.61
CA VAL A 540 1.24 10.14 26.13
C VAL A 540 1.35 11.45 25.35
N HIS A 541 2.57 11.95 25.13
CA HIS A 541 2.79 13.16 24.32
C HIS A 541 2.14 13.03 22.94
N LYS A 542 2.42 11.94 22.23
CA LYS A 542 1.87 11.71 20.89
C LYS A 542 0.36 11.47 20.81
N ILE A 543 -0.26 10.94 21.87
CA ILE A 543 -1.72 10.72 21.91
C ILE A 543 -2.46 12.05 22.03
N PHE A 544 -1.87 13.03 22.71
CA PHE A 544 -2.51 14.27 23.10
C PHE A 544 -2.04 15.50 22.32
N ASP A 545 -1.02 15.35 21.45
CA ASP A 545 -0.73 16.25 20.34
C ASP A 545 -1.83 16.09 19.29
N SER A 546 -2.94 16.82 19.50
CA SER A 546 -4.17 16.68 18.72
C SER A 546 -4.05 17.31 17.33
N ASP A 547 -3.13 18.26 17.14
CA ASP A 547 -2.86 18.91 15.86
C ASP A 547 -1.67 18.34 15.07
N ASP A 548 -0.98 17.32 15.62
CA ASP A 548 0.18 16.61 15.06
C ASP A 548 1.31 17.58 14.67
N ASP A 549 1.44 18.70 15.39
CA ASP A 549 2.48 19.70 15.16
C ASP A 549 3.83 19.29 15.78
N GLY A 550 3.84 18.23 16.60
CA GLY A 550 5.01 17.67 17.27
C GLY A 550 5.27 18.25 18.65
N TYR A 551 4.39 19.12 19.15
CA TYR A 551 4.49 19.80 20.43
C TYR A 551 3.19 19.62 21.23
N LEU A 552 3.23 19.95 22.53
CA LEU A 552 2.00 20.11 23.32
C LEU A 552 1.78 21.58 23.62
N SER A 553 0.64 22.09 23.18
CA SER A 553 0.12 23.38 23.63
C SER A 553 -0.28 23.34 25.11
N VAL A 554 -0.47 24.52 25.71
CA VAL A 554 -0.96 24.64 27.10
C VAL A 554 -2.31 23.96 27.26
N GLU A 555 -3.17 24.08 26.24
CA GLU A 555 -4.50 23.48 26.21
C GLU A 555 -4.44 21.94 26.17
N GLU A 556 -3.56 21.37 25.34
CA GLU A 556 -3.36 19.92 25.24
C GLU A 556 -2.71 19.34 26.49
N PHE A 557 -1.71 20.02 27.05
CA PHE A 557 -1.09 19.64 28.31
C PHE A 557 -2.06 19.72 29.50
N THR A 558 -2.95 20.73 29.49
CA THR A 558 -4.06 20.85 30.45
C THR A 558 -5.02 19.67 30.31
N ALA A 559 -5.38 19.29 29.08
CA ALA A 559 -6.19 18.11 28.82
C ALA A 559 -5.52 16.82 29.34
N ILE A 560 -4.21 16.64 29.13
CA ILE A 560 -3.45 15.49 29.67
C ILE A 560 -3.61 15.40 31.18
N LEU A 561 -3.35 16.48 31.91
CA LEU A 561 -3.37 16.46 33.38
C LEU A 561 -4.77 16.26 33.96
N HIS A 562 -5.79 16.87 33.33
CA HIS A 562 -7.18 16.68 33.74
C HIS A 562 -7.71 15.27 33.44
N LYS A 563 -7.33 14.68 32.29
CA LYS A 563 -7.73 13.30 31.93
C LYS A 563 -6.95 12.26 32.73
N ALA A 564 -5.66 12.48 33.00
CA ALA A 564 -4.83 11.58 33.81
C ALA A 564 -5.19 11.62 35.30
N CYS A 565 -5.62 12.78 35.82
CA CYS A 565 -5.89 12.97 37.25
C CYS A 565 -7.16 13.82 37.51
N PRO A 566 -8.36 13.22 37.47
CA PRO A 566 -9.64 13.92 37.62
C PRO A 566 -9.98 14.35 39.05
N THR A 567 -9.00 14.39 39.96
CA THR A 567 -9.18 14.75 41.39
C THR A 567 -9.44 16.25 41.61
N GLY A 568 -9.50 17.06 40.56
CA GLY A 568 -9.71 18.51 40.63
C GLY A 568 -8.51 19.29 41.17
N VAL A 569 -7.36 18.62 41.36
CA VAL A 569 -6.12 19.18 41.92
C VAL A 569 -5.42 20.10 40.92
N TYR A 570 -5.50 19.79 39.62
CA TYR A 570 -4.89 20.56 38.56
C TYR A 570 -5.87 21.64 38.07
N THR A 571 -5.93 22.78 38.75
CA THR A 571 -6.69 23.95 38.24
C THR A 571 -5.91 24.60 37.09
N PRO A 572 -6.55 25.41 36.21
CA PRO A 572 -5.84 26.11 35.14
C PRO A 572 -4.63 26.93 35.61
N ALA A 573 -4.71 27.51 36.81
CA ALA A 573 -3.59 28.24 37.42
C ALA A 573 -2.42 27.31 37.81
N VAL A 574 -2.71 26.12 38.34
CA VAL A 574 -1.70 25.10 38.69
C VAL A 574 -1.08 24.52 37.42
N VAL A 575 -1.88 24.28 36.38
CA VAL A 575 -1.36 23.78 35.10
C VAL A 575 -0.46 24.81 34.43
N ALA A 576 -0.83 26.10 34.44
CA ALA A 576 0.02 27.16 33.91
C ALA A 576 1.38 27.22 34.63
N GLU A 577 1.40 27.05 35.96
CA GLU A 577 2.64 27.01 36.74
C GLU A 577 3.51 25.77 36.42
N ILE A 578 2.87 24.62 36.19
CA ILE A 578 3.55 23.38 35.79
C ILE A 578 4.10 23.52 34.36
N PHE A 579 3.33 24.11 33.45
CA PHE A 579 3.71 24.33 32.07
C PHE A 579 4.91 25.27 31.97
N GLU A 580 4.90 26.41 32.69
CA GLU A 580 6.04 27.34 32.71
C GLU A 580 7.34 26.70 33.26
N LYS A 581 7.21 25.69 34.13
CA LYS A 581 8.37 24.94 34.65
C LYS A 581 8.84 23.83 33.71
N ALA A 582 7.96 23.30 32.87
CA ALA A 582 8.27 22.26 31.90
C ALA A 582 8.87 22.85 30.62
N ASP A 583 8.35 24.01 30.19
CA ASP A 583 8.76 24.80 29.03
C ASP A 583 10.10 25.50 29.34
N THR A 584 11.21 24.86 28.97
CA THR A 584 12.55 25.28 29.38
C THR A 584 13.04 26.45 28.54
N ASP A 585 12.67 26.48 27.26
CA ASP A 585 13.05 27.53 26.33
C ASP A 585 12.04 28.69 26.23
N LYS A 586 10.88 28.55 26.89
CA LYS A 586 9.81 29.55 27.01
C LYS A 586 9.20 29.93 25.68
N ASP A 587 9.13 28.98 24.75
CA ASP A 587 8.52 29.19 23.45
C ASP A 587 6.98 29.04 23.46
N GLY A 588 6.41 28.66 24.61
CA GLY A 588 4.98 28.46 24.82
C GLY A 588 4.48 27.11 24.32
N LYS A 589 5.39 26.17 24.03
CA LYS A 589 5.12 24.82 23.56
C LYS A 589 5.98 23.83 24.34
N LEU A 590 5.54 22.58 24.44
CA LEU A 590 6.36 21.52 25.06
C LEU A 590 6.82 20.51 24.02
N THR A 591 8.13 20.44 23.81
CA THR A 591 8.73 19.36 23.03
C THR A 591 8.60 18.01 23.76
N VAL A 592 8.72 16.92 23.01
CA VAL A 592 8.73 15.55 23.55
C VAL A 592 9.80 15.40 24.64
N GLU A 593 10.99 15.96 24.40
CA GLU A 593 12.13 15.90 25.32
C GLU A 593 11.88 16.69 26.60
N GLU A 594 11.30 17.88 26.52
CA GLU A 594 10.94 18.70 27.70
C GLU A 594 9.86 18.04 28.55
N PHE A 595 8.82 17.50 27.90
CA PHE A 595 7.78 16.76 28.59
C PHE A 595 8.34 15.56 29.35
N ILE A 596 9.18 14.74 28.71
CA ILE A 596 9.81 13.57 29.35
C ILE A 596 10.69 13.98 30.50
N LYS A 597 11.55 14.99 30.29
CA LYS A 597 12.47 15.47 31.31
C LYS A 597 11.69 15.94 32.54
N TYR A 598 10.68 16.78 32.34
CA TYR A 598 9.86 17.30 33.42
C TYR A 598 9.07 16.19 34.14
N ALA A 599 8.44 15.27 33.39
CA ALA A 599 7.70 14.17 33.99
C ALA A 599 8.60 13.17 34.73
N SER A 600 9.84 12.99 34.29
CA SER A 600 10.83 12.12 34.96
C SER A 600 11.40 12.75 36.24
N GLU A 601 11.55 14.06 36.27
CA GLU A 601 12.04 14.83 37.43
C GLU A 601 10.94 15.06 38.50
N ASN A 602 9.67 14.76 38.19
CA ASN A 602 8.52 14.91 39.09
C ASN A 602 7.91 13.55 39.47
N PRO A 603 8.36 12.91 40.56
CA PRO A 603 7.92 11.56 40.96
C PRO A 603 6.41 11.43 41.19
N LYS A 604 5.73 12.51 41.61
CA LYS A 604 4.27 12.52 41.74
C LYS A 604 3.58 12.40 40.38
N LEU A 605 4.02 13.15 39.39
CA LEU A 605 3.45 13.12 38.05
C LEU A 605 3.75 11.78 37.35
N ALA A 606 4.97 11.26 37.50
CA ALA A 606 5.33 9.92 37.05
C ALA A 606 4.49 8.82 37.71
N ALA A 607 4.24 8.91 39.02
CA ALA A 607 3.39 7.97 39.75
C ALA A 607 1.93 8.01 39.28
N GLU A 608 1.38 9.20 38.97
CA GLU A 608 0.05 9.35 38.38
C GLU A 608 -0.02 8.71 36.99
N PHE A 609 0.98 8.91 36.13
CA PHE A 609 1.05 8.24 34.82
C PHE A 609 1.26 6.71 34.91
N GLN A 610 1.92 6.22 35.96
CA GLN A 610 2.00 4.79 36.25
C GLN A 610 0.68 4.22 36.79
N LEU A 611 -0.04 4.98 37.63
CA LEU A 611 -1.36 4.62 38.12
C LEU A 611 -2.37 4.56 36.97
N TRP A 612 -2.27 5.53 36.07
CA TRP A 612 -2.98 5.60 34.80
C TRP A 612 -2.76 4.34 33.96
N ARG A 613 -1.51 3.92 33.76
CA ARG A 613 -1.16 2.65 33.09
C ARG A 613 -1.71 1.42 33.81
N ARG A 614 -1.64 1.36 35.14
CA ARG A 614 -2.11 0.21 35.92
C ARG A 614 -3.62 0.00 35.80
N ASN A 615 -4.39 1.07 35.63
CA ASN A 615 -5.83 0.99 35.37
C ASN A 615 -6.15 0.36 33.99
N PHE A 616 -5.23 0.41 33.04
CA PHE A 616 -5.36 -0.26 31.74
C PHE A 616 -5.00 -1.76 31.77
N SER A 617 -4.16 -2.23 32.70
CA SER A 617 -3.60 -3.60 32.70
C SER A 617 -4.45 -4.70 33.39
N VAL A 618 -5.77 -4.53 33.49
CA VAL A 618 -6.65 -5.45 34.29
C VAL A 618 -6.90 -6.82 33.62
N GLU A 619 -6.27 -7.16 32.50
CA GLU A 619 -6.44 -8.50 31.87
C GLU A 619 -5.64 -9.65 32.55
N SER A 620 -4.92 -9.44 33.66
CA SER A 620 -4.00 -10.49 34.18
C SER A 620 -4.46 -11.32 35.39
N ASN A 621 -5.72 -11.25 35.84
CA ASN A 621 -6.14 -12.03 37.04
C ASN A 621 -7.08 -13.21 36.81
N ASP A 622 -7.59 -13.46 35.60
CA ASP A 622 -8.53 -14.58 35.36
C ASP A 622 -7.89 -15.87 34.81
N THR A 623 -6.59 -16.11 35.04
CA THR A 623 -5.95 -17.41 34.70
C THR A 623 -5.32 -18.14 35.88
N LYS A 624 -5.73 -17.84 37.12
CA LYS A 624 -5.35 -18.63 38.30
C LYS A 624 -6.52 -19.41 38.90
N GLU A 625 -7.30 -20.12 38.08
CA GLU A 625 -8.20 -21.16 38.60
C GLU A 625 -8.54 -22.21 37.53
N ALA A 626 -7.54 -23.00 37.12
CA ALA A 626 -7.75 -24.29 36.47
C ALA A 626 -6.50 -25.18 36.59
N ASN A 627 -6.04 -25.41 37.83
CA ASN A 627 -5.10 -26.49 38.10
C ASN A 627 -5.91 -27.73 38.48
N THR A 628 -6.16 -28.60 37.50
CA THR A 628 -6.60 -29.99 37.72
C THR A 628 -5.54 -30.91 37.09
N PRO A 629 -5.06 -31.94 37.81
CA PRO A 629 -3.79 -32.58 37.50
C PRO A 629 -3.87 -33.55 36.32
N ALA A 630 -2.68 -33.75 35.73
CA ALA A 630 -2.39 -34.62 34.61
C ALA A 630 -3.11 -35.98 34.65
N LYS A 631 -3.79 -36.32 33.56
CA LYS A 631 -4.11 -37.71 33.22
C LYS A 631 -2.96 -38.27 32.39
N GLU A 632 -2.34 -39.31 32.93
CA GLU A 632 -1.45 -40.23 32.23
C GLU A 632 -2.17 -40.83 31.01
N GLU A 633 -1.68 -40.55 29.81
CA GLU A 633 -1.99 -41.38 28.65
C GLU A 633 -1.01 -42.55 28.59
N LYS A 634 -1.56 -43.73 28.90
CA LYS A 634 -0.97 -45.03 28.62
C LYS A 634 -0.78 -45.21 27.11
N LYS A 635 0.40 -45.74 26.77
CA LYS A 635 0.69 -46.50 25.54
C LYS A 635 -0.50 -47.36 25.09
N ILE A 636 -0.82 -47.32 23.79
CA ILE A 636 -0.80 -48.44 22.83
C ILE A 636 -0.54 -47.85 21.45
#